data_AF-A0AAV5MIC0-F1
#
_entry.id   AF-A0AAV5MIC0-F1
#
_cell.length_a   1.000
_cell.length_b   1.000
_cell.length_c   1.000
_cell.angle_alpha   90.00
_cell.angle_beta   90.00
_cell.angle_gamma   90.00
#
_symmetry.space_group_name_H-M   'P 1'
#
loop_
_entity.id
_entity.type
_entity.pdbx_description
1 polymer ?
#
loop_
_entity_poly.entity_id
_entity_poly.type
_entity_poly.pdbx_seq_one_letter_code
_entity_poly.pdbx_strand_id
1 'polypeptide(L)'
;MGDRRWVEQPDMVKKEVILYFCNLFQADSWRQPRLGALKFKQISEEDKVWLERPFSVEEIEEALKNYDGSKAPRPDGYNFNFIKFV
;
A
#
# COMPACT_ATOMS: atom_id res chain seq x y z
N MET A 1 28.36 7.12 -24.78
CA MET A 1 27.72 6.41 -25.91
C MET A 1 27.64 4.95 -25.54
N GLY A 2 26.48 4.45 -25.12
CA GLY A 2 26.29 3.05 -24.74
C GLY A 2 26.09 2.17 -25.98
N ASP A 3 26.82 1.06 -26.04
CA ASP A 3 26.72 0.03 -27.07
C ASP A 3 25.31 -0.59 -27.03
N ARG A 4 24.45 -0.22 -27.98
CA ARG A 4 23.07 -0.71 -28.09
C ARG A 4 23.08 -2.02 -28.88
N ARG A 5 23.19 -3.14 -28.18
CA ARG A 5 23.03 -4.48 -28.75
C ARG A 5 21.62 -4.99 -28.55
N TRP A 6 21.03 -5.50 -29.63
CA TRP A 6 19.77 -6.24 -29.58
C TRP A 6 20.01 -7.63 -28.98
N VAL A 7 19.11 -8.03 -28.07
CA VAL A 7 19.15 -9.34 -27.43
C VAL A 7 17.81 -10.01 -27.67
N GLU A 8 17.82 -11.13 -28.39
CA GLU A 8 16.60 -11.84 -28.81
C GLU A 8 16.46 -13.22 -28.13
N GLN A 9 17.56 -13.77 -27.62
CA GLN A 9 17.55 -15.07 -26.94
C GLN A 9 16.83 -14.96 -25.58
N PRO A 10 15.80 -15.78 -25.31
CA PRO A 10 14.95 -15.63 -24.12
C PRO A 10 15.70 -15.59 -22.79
N ASP A 11 16.74 -16.41 -22.63
CA ASP A 11 17.54 -16.46 -21.40
C ASP A 11 18.41 -15.21 -21.23
N MET A 12 18.93 -14.68 -22.33
CA MET A 12 19.69 -13.43 -22.33
C MET A 12 18.77 -12.24 -22.06
N VAL A 13 17.55 -12.22 -22.61
CA VAL A 13 16.54 -11.19 -22.32
C VAL A 13 16.21 -11.19 -20.83
N LYS A 14 15.92 -12.36 -20.25
CA LYS A 14 15.67 -12.47 -18.80
C LYS A 14 16.85 -11.95 -17.97
N LYS A 15 18.07 -12.32 -18.35
CA LYS A 15 19.29 -11.88 -17.66
C LYS A 15 19.46 -10.36 -17.71
N GLU A 16 19.29 -9.76 -18.89
CA GLU A 16 19.38 -8.30 -19.06
C GLU A 16 18.29 -7.56 -18.28
N VAL A 17 17.06 -8.09 -18.27
CA VAL A 17 15.96 -7.53 -17.46
C VAL A 17 16.29 -7.56 -15.97
N ILE A 18 16.80 -8.68 -15.47
CA ILE A 18 17.22 -8.80 -14.06
C ILE A 18 18.34 -7.81 -13.76
N LEU A 19 19.39 -7.77 -14.58
CA LEU A 19 20.53 -6.85 -14.39
C LEU A 19 20.08 -5.39 -14.42
N TYR A 20 19.20 -5.03 -15.35
CA TYR A 20 18.64 -3.68 -15.44
C TYR A 20 17.93 -3.29 -14.14
N PHE A 21 17.02 -4.12 -13.64
CA PHE A 21 16.29 -3.80 -12.42
C PHE A 21 17.15 -3.89 -11.17
N CYS A 22 18.11 -4.82 -11.09
CA CYS A 22 19.11 -4.84 -10.02
C CYS A 22 19.92 -3.54 -9.98
N ASN A 23 20.31 -3.00 -11.13
CA ASN A 23 21.03 -1.73 -11.20
C ASN A 23 20.11 -0.52 -10.94
N LEU A 24 18.85 -0.58 -11.38
CA LEU A 24 17.87 0.48 -11.16
C LEU A 24 17.49 0.63 -9.68
N PHE A 25 17.33 -0.50 -8.99
CA PHE A 25 16.97 -0.56 -7.57
C PHE A 25 18.17 -0.72 -6.64
N GLN A 26 19.41 -0.68 -7.17
CA GLN A 26 20.58 -0.52 -6.32
C GLN A 26 20.44 0.80 -5.57
N ALA A 27 20.44 0.73 -4.25
CA ALA A 27 20.28 1.89 -3.39
C ALA A 27 21.42 2.88 -3.64
N ASP A 28 21.15 3.91 -4.44
CA ASP A 28 22.05 5.03 -4.62
C ASP A 28 21.99 5.88 -3.35
N SER A 29 22.92 5.64 -2.42
CA SER A 29 23.01 6.31 -1.11
C SER A 29 23.01 7.84 -1.19
N TRP A 30 23.29 8.40 -2.38
CA TRP A 30 23.25 9.83 -2.68
C TRP A 30 21.83 10.37 -2.95
N ARG A 31 20.90 9.54 -3.44
CA ARG A 31 19.54 9.94 -3.84
C ARG A 31 18.48 9.71 -2.77
N GLN A 32 18.80 9.01 -1.69
CA GLN A 32 17.87 8.87 -0.58
C GLN A 32 17.96 10.14 0.27
N PRO A 33 16.95 11.03 0.27
CA PRO A 33 16.93 12.10 1.24
C PRO A 33 17.02 11.47 2.63
N ARG A 34 18.03 11.85 3.40
CA ARG A 34 18.22 11.34 4.76
C ARG A 34 17.10 11.90 5.63
N LEU A 35 15.96 11.22 5.63
CA LEU A 35 14.76 11.60 6.39
C LEU A 35 15.00 11.58 7.90
N GLY A 36 16.07 10.92 8.37
CA GLY A 36 16.44 10.89 9.79
C GLY A 36 16.83 12.25 10.39
N ALA A 37 17.18 13.25 9.57
CA ALA A 37 17.42 14.61 10.05
C ALA A 37 16.15 15.47 10.12
N LEU A 38 15.04 15.00 9.52
CA LEU A 38 13.78 15.72 9.49
C LEU A 38 12.92 15.27 10.67
N LYS A 39 12.59 16.20 11.56
CA LYS A 39 11.58 15.97 12.60
C LYS A 39 10.20 16.06 11.97
N PHE A 40 9.65 14.93 11.58
CA PHE A 40 8.24 14.86 11.20
C PHE A 40 7.36 15.11 12.42
N LYS A 41 6.18 15.71 12.20
CA LYS A 41 5.14 15.68 13.21
C LYS A 41 4.74 14.22 13.41
N GLN A 42 4.90 13.74 14.63
CA GLN A 42 4.47 12.41 15.04
C GLN A 42 3.20 12.56 15.88
N ILE A 43 2.31 11.60 15.73
CA ILE A 43 1.18 11.44 16.64
C ILE A 43 1.68 11.03 18.03
N SER A 44 0.87 11.26 19.06
CA SER A 44 1.23 10.88 20.42
C SER A 44 1.35 9.36 20.55
N GLU A 45 2.03 8.88 21.59
CA GLU A 45 2.11 7.43 21.83
C GLU A 45 0.72 6.83 22.07
N GLU A 46 -0.15 7.59 22.74
CA GLU A 46 -1.56 7.23 22.97
C GLU A 46 -2.30 7.06 21.64
N ASP A 47 -2.13 7.98 20.70
CA ASP A 47 -2.74 7.88 19.37
C ASP A 47 -2.22 6.68 18.58
N LYS A 48 -0.93 6.35 18.69
CA LYS A 48 -0.37 5.15 18.03
C LYS A 48 -1.04 3.90 18.55
N VAL A 49 -1.08 3.73 19.87
CA VAL A 49 -1.72 2.59 20.51
C VAL A 49 -3.21 2.53 20.14
N TRP A 50 -3.88 3.68 20.10
CA TRP A 50 -5.29 3.76 19.70
C TRP A 50 -5.54 3.38 18.24
N LEU A 51 -4.61 3.68 17.32
CA LEU A 51 -4.73 3.32 15.91
C LEU A 51 -4.34 1.86 15.62
N GLU A 52 -3.46 1.27 16.44
CA GLU A 52 -2.98 -0.11 16.28
C GLU A 52 -3.86 -1.14 16.99
N ARG A 53 -4.76 -0.72 17.89
CA ARG A 53 -5.64 -1.64 18.62
C ARG A 53 -6.65 -2.33 17.67
N PRO A 54 -7.11 -3.53 18.02
CA PRO A 54 -8.25 -4.15 17.33
C PRO A 54 -9.54 -3.32 17.47
N PHE A 55 -10.39 -3.39 16.45
CA PHE A 55 -11.76 -2.85 16.51
C PHE A 55 -12.54 -3.54 17.62
N SER A 56 -13.31 -2.76 18.39
CA SER A 56 -14.24 -3.32 19.37
C SER A 56 -15.57 -3.68 18.70
N VAL A 57 -16.38 -4.50 19.36
CA VAL A 57 -17.71 -4.87 18.85
C VAL A 57 -18.60 -3.62 18.78
N GLU A 58 -18.55 -2.78 19.80
CA GLU A 58 -19.33 -1.55 19.91
C GLU A 58 -18.98 -0.57 18.78
N GLU A 59 -17.69 -0.44 18.44
CA GLU A 59 -17.23 0.38 17.31
C GLU A 59 -17.77 -0.14 15.97
N ILE A 60 -17.77 -1.47 15.78
CA ILE A 60 -18.31 -2.10 14.58
C ILE A 60 -19.83 -1.86 14.49
N GLU A 61 -20.56 -2.06 15.59
CA GLU A 61 -22.00 -1.84 15.68
C GLU A 61 -22.37 -0.38 15.40
N GLU A 62 -21.64 0.57 15.99
CA GLU A 62 -21.83 2.00 15.76
C GLU A 62 -21.54 2.36 14.30
N ALA A 63 -20.45 1.84 13.73
CA ALA A 63 -20.12 2.05 12.34
C ALA A 63 -21.23 1.53 11.42
N LEU A 64 -21.75 0.33 11.67
CA LEU A 64 -22.86 -0.24 10.90
C LEU A 64 -24.14 0.57 11.05
N LYS A 65 -24.47 1.05 12.26
CA LYS A 65 -25.65 1.87 12.51
C LYS A 65 -25.57 3.19 11.75
N ASN A 66 -24.44 3.88 11.82
CA ASN A 66 -24.24 5.20 11.23
C ASN A 66 -23.92 5.17 9.72
N TYR A 67 -23.65 4.00 9.14
CA TYR A 67 -23.33 3.87 7.72
C TYR A 67 -24.52 4.22 6.82
N ASP A 68 -24.34 5.04 5.78
CA ASP A 68 -25.37 5.16 4.74
C ASP A 68 -25.26 3.98 3.77
N GLY A 69 -26.22 3.05 3.82
CA GLY A 69 -26.23 1.83 3.01
C GLY A 69 -26.55 2.07 1.53
N SER A 70 -26.76 3.32 1.11
CA SER A 70 -27.01 3.72 -0.28
C SER A 70 -25.78 3.63 -1.21
N LYS A 71 -24.59 3.29 -0.68
CA LYS A 71 -23.39 3.13 -1.52
C LYS A 71 -23.54 1.97 -2.52
N ALA A 72 -22.89 2.14 -3.68
CA ALA A 72 -22.89 1.17 -4.76
C ALA A 72 -22.48 -0.24 -4.28
N PRO A 73 -23.09 -1.31 -4.83
CA PRO A 73 -22.80 -2.68 -4.43
C PRO A 73 -21.36 -3.07 -4.79
N ARG A 74 -20.81 -4.02 -4.02
CA ARG A 74 -19.51 -4.62 -4.35
C ARG A 74 -19.65 -5.55 -5.56
N PRO A 75 -18.56 -6.13 -6.09
CA PRO A 75 -18.64 -7.14 -7.15
C PRO A 75 -19.51 -8.37 -6.81
N ASP A 76 -19.84 -8.57 -5.54
CA ASP A 76 -20.78 -9.59 -5.05
C ASP A 76 -22.27 -9.23 -5.28
N GLY A 77 -22.57 -8.01 -5.71
CA GLY A 77 -23.93 -7.53 -5.96
C GLY A 77 -24.69 -7.06 -4.71
N TYR A 78 -24.10 -7.12 -3.52
CA TYR A 78 -24.72 -6.68 -2.28
C TYR A 78 -24.19 -5.30 -1.86
N ASN A 79 -25.09 -4.47 -1.32
CA ASN A 79 -24.71 -3.25 -0.63
C ASN A 79 -24.81 -3.44 0.89
N PHE A 80 -24.40 -2.43 1.65
CA PHE A 80 -24.38 -2.51 3.11
C PHE A 80 -25.77 -2.59 3.74
N ASN A 81 -26.86 -2.27 3.02
CA ASN A 81 -28.21 -2.53 3.54
C ASN A 81 -28.43 -4.02 3.79
N PHE A 82 -27.80 -4.92 3.03
CA PHE A 82 -27.89 -6.36 3.28
C PHE A 82 -27.31 -6.77 4.64
N ILE A 83 -26.25 -6.09 5.09
CA ILE A 83 -25.51 -6.42 6.32
C ILE A 83 -26.18 -5.79 7.56
N LYS A 84 -26.86 -4.66 7.41
CA LYS A 84 -27.51 -3.93 8.51
C LYS A 84 -28.72 -4.65 9.15
N PHE A 85 -29.30 -5.65 8.48
CA PHE A 85 -30.53 -6.33 8.91
C PHE A 85 -30.32 -7.78 9.36
N VAL A 86 -29.07 -8.21 9.55
CA VAL A 86 -28.75 -9.47 10.24
C VAL A 86 -28.60 -9.21 11.73
#